data_AF-A0A925TF90-F1
#
_entry.id   AF-A0A925TF90-F1
#
_cell.length_a   1.000
_cell.length_b   1.000
_cell.length_c   1.000
_cell.angle_alpha   90.00
_cell.angle_beta   90.00
_cell.angle_gamma   90.00
#
_symmetry.space_group_name_H-M   'P 1'
#
loop_
_entity.id
_entity.type
_entity.pdbx_description
1 polymer ?
#
loop_
_entity_poly.entity_id
_entity_poly.type
_entity_poly.pdbx_seq_one_letter_code
_entity_poly.pdbx_strand_id
1 'polypeptide(L)'
;MTFVLGGARSGKSRYAEGLAVKHRGRKTYIATAEAFDGEMVARIAQHREQRGESWETREAPLDLVATLAACNTTFVLIDCITVWIGNLMHHGRDVSAEVQRLCEALARTRARIVVVS
;
A
#
# COMPACT_ATOMS: atom_id res chain seq x y z
N MET A 1 4.24 -12.89 3.60
CA MET A 1 3.27 -11.80 3.32
C MET A 1 2.17 -11.85 4.38
N THR A 2 1.63 -10.69 4.79
CA THR A 2 0.47 -10.61 5.70
C THR A 2 -0.64 -9.82 5.00
N PHE A 3 -1.86 -10.36 5.00
CA PHE A 3 -3.06 -9.68 4.48
C PHE A 3 -3.94 -9.26 5.64
N VAL A 4 -4.30 -7.99 5.71
CA VAL A 4 -5.14 -7.42 6.78
C VAL A 4 -6.49 -7.06 6.17
N LEU A 5 -7.48 -7.89 6.48
CA LEU A 5 -8.85 -7.80 5.99
C LEU A 5 -9.79 -7.26 7.08
N GLY A 6 -10.83 -6.53 6.69
CA GLY A 6 -11.95 -6.18 7.58
C GLY A 6 -12.85 -5.08 7.01
N GLY A 7 -13.94 -4.75 7.69
CA GLY A 7 -14.87 -3.70 7.26
C GLY A 7 -14.29 -2.27 7.29
N ALA A 8 -15.06 -1.29 6.82
CA ALA A 8 -14.69 0.12 6.93
C ALA A 8 -14.54 0.53 8.41
N ARG A 9 -13.56 1.39 8.73
CA ARG A 9 -13.29 1.93 10.08
C ARG A 9 -12.99 0.91 11.19
N SER A 10 -12.67 -0.35 10.88
CA SER A 10 -12.36 -1.39 11.88
C SER A 10 -10.93 -1.35 12.46
N GLY A 11 -10.14 -0.30 12.17
CA GLY A 11 -8.80 -0.13 12.75
C GLY A 11 -7.66 -0.88 12.04
N LYS A 12 -7.91 -1.43 10.84
CA LYS A 12 -6.96 -2.26 10.05
C LYS A 12 -5.65 -1.55 9.75
N SER A 13 -5.71 -0.30 9.30
CA SER A 13 -4.51 0.49 8.98
C SER A 13 -3.63 0.67 10.22
N ARG A 14 -4.22 0.95 11.39
CA ARG A 14 -3.48 1.03 12.67
C ARG A 14 -2.86 -0.31 13.06
N TYR A 15 -3.56 -1.43 12.87
CA TYR A 15 -2.99 -2.76 13.11
C TYR A 15 -1.83 -3.06 12.15
N ALA A 16 -1.99 -2.77 10.86
CA ALA A 16 -0.99 -2.97 9.83
C ALA A 16 0.27 -2.12 10.08
N GLU A 17 0.11 -0.87 10.52
CA GLU A 17 1.19 -0.01 10.98
C GLU A 17 1.86 -0.53 12.26
N GLY A 18 1.09 -1.09 13.19
CA GLY A 18 1.64 -1.74 14.39
C GLY A 18 2.59 -2.90 14.06
N LEU A 19 2.35 -3.63 12.96
CA LEU A 19 3.27 -4.65 12.46
C LEU A 19 4.59 -4.03 11.96
N ALA A 20 4.53 -2.81 11.45
CA ALA A 20 5.68 -2.08 10.93
C ALA A 20 6.51 -1.42 12.04
N VAL A 21 5.91 -1.03 13.17
CA VAL A 21 6.62 -0.43 14.33
C VAL A 21 7.72 -1.37 14.84
N LYS A 22 7.44 -2.68 14.89
CA LYS A 22 8.39 -3.70 15.36
C LYS A 22 9.48 -4.04 14.33
N HIS A 23 9.37 -3.53 13.11
CA HIS A 23 10.33 -3.80 12.04
C HIS A 23 11.48 -2.77 12.07
N ARG A 24 12.73 -3.25 12.04
CA ARG A 24 13.93 -2.40 11.92
C ARG A 24 14.30 -2.23 10.45
N GLY A 25 14.76 -1.04 10.06
CA GLY A 25 15.17 -0.72 8.70
C GLY A 25 14.20 0.19 7.96
N ARG A 26 14.51 0.48 6.68
CA ARG A 26 13.69 1.35 5.82
C ARG A 26 12.34 0.71 5.51
N LYS A 27 11.29 1.52 5.54
CA LYS A 27 9.89 1.11 5.33
C LYS A 27 9.30 1.95 4.20
N THR A 28 8.46 1.35 3.35
CA THR A 28 7.70 2.08 2.34
C THR A 28 6.21 1.92 2.59
N TYR A 29 5.48 3.02 2.54
CA TYR A 29 4.03 3.04 2.42
C TYR A 29 3.66 3.32 0.96
N ILE A 30 2.82 2.47 0.38
CA ILE A 30 2.30 2.65 -0.97
C ILE A 30 0.80 2.96 -0.85
N ALA A 31 0.46 4.21 -1.13
CA ALA A 31 -0.92 4.67 -1.24
C ALA A 31 -1.44 4.33 -2.64
N THR A 32 -2.47 3.51 -2.73
CA THR A 32 -3.07 3.13 -4.02
C THR A 32 -4.33 3.90 -4.35
N ALA A 33 -4.74 4.81 -3.48
CA ALA A 33 -5.92 5.62 -3.75
C ALA A 33 -5.58 6.84 -4.59
N GLU A 34 -6.46 7.18 -5.54
CA GLU A 34 -6.41 8.48 -6.19
C GLU A 34 -6.99 9.53 -5.25
N ALA A 35 -6.25 10.61 -5.04
CA ALA A 35 -6.61 11.71 -4.16
C ALA A 35 -7.73 12.58 -4.77
N PHE A 36 -8.92 12.00 -4.99
CA PHE A 36 -10.09 12.74 -5.48
C PHE A 36 -10.90 13.41 -4.36
N ASP A 37 -10.70 13.00 -3.09
CA ASP A 37 -11.33 13.62 -1.94
C ASP A 37 -10.29 14.19 -0.95
N GLY A 38 -10.62 15.35 -0.35
CA GLY A 38 -9.73 16.03 0.59
C GLY A 38 -9.57 15.31 1.94
N GLU A 39 -10.46 14.38 2.29
CA GLU A 39 -10.40 13.59 3.52
C GLU A 39 -9.25 12.58 3.46
N MET A 40 -9.07 11.95 2.30
CA MET A 40 -8.03 10.98 2.01
C MET A 40 -6.66 11.63 1.89
N VAL A 41 -6.59 12.81 1.27
CA VAL A 41 -5.37 13.64 1.26
C VAL A 41 -4.95 14.01 2.68
N ALA A 42 -5.90 14.50 3.49
CA ALA A 42 -5.63 14.86 4.89
C ALA A 42 -5.18 13.64 5.71
N ARG A 43 -5.76 12.46 5.46
CA ARG A 43 -5.33 11.20 6.10
C ARG A 43 -3.93 10.77 5.68
N ILE A 44 -3.59 10.84 4.39
CA ILE A 44 -2.25 10.53 3.90
C ILE A 44 -1.23 11.50 4.52
N ALA A 45 -1.55 12.79 4.59
CA ALA A 45 -0.71 13.81 5.22
C ALA A 45 -0.51 13.54 6.72
N GLN A 46 -1.59 13.29 7.47
CA GLN A 46 -1.52 12.97 8.90
C GLN A 46 -0.70 11.70 9.15
N HIS A 47 -0.88 10.67 8.33
CA HIS A 47 -0.12 9.44 8.44
C HIS A 47 1.36 9.63 8.07
N ARG A 48 1.69 10.44 7.06
CA ARG A 48 3.07 10.83 6.73
C ARG A 48 3.74 11.49 7.94
N GLU A 49 3.05 12.43 8.57
CA GLU A 49 3.57 13.18 9.72
C GLU A 49 3.79 12.29 10.96
N GLN A 50 2.89 11.32 11.21
CA GLN A 50 3.03 10.37 12.32
C GLN A 50 4.12 9.30 12.13
N ARG A 51 4.50 8.99 10.90
CA ARG A 51 5.44 7.89 10.59
C ARG A 51 6.92 8.29 10.71
N GLY A 52 7.22 9.59 10.65
CA GLY A 52 8.58 10.14 10.75
C GLY A 52 9.50 9.73 9.60
N GLU A 53 10.78 10.13 9.67
CA GLU A 53 11.76 9.98 8.58
C GLU A 53 12.10 8.54 8.20
N SER A 54 11.69 7.56 9.00
CA SER A 54 11.95 6.13 8.75
C SER A 54 11.08 5.53 7.64
N TRP A 55 10.11 6.30 7.14
CA TRP A 55 9.17 5.87 6.09
C TRP A 55 9.30 6.71 4.82
N GLU A 56 9.38 6.00 3.71
CA GLU A 56 9.12 6.57 2.39
C GLU A 56 7.64 6.39 2.05
N THR A 57 6.99 7.41 1.50
CA THR A 57 5.61 7.31 1.00
C THR A 57 5.61 7.47 -0.51
N ARG A 58 5.02 6.50 -1.21
CA ARG A 58 4.84 6.50 -2.66
C ARG A 58 3.36 6.38 -3.01
N GLU A 59 2.94 7.12 -4.01
CA GLU A 59 1.58 7.05 -4.54
C GLU A 59 1.61 6.21 -5.82
N ALA A 60 0.75 5.20 -5.89
CA ALA A 60 0.69 4.24 -6.99
C ALA A 60 -0.77 3.84 -7.27
N PRO A 61 -1.60 4.77 -7.77
CA PRO A 61 -3.01 4.50 -8.00
C PRO A 61 -3.28 3.46 -9.08
N LEU A 62 -2.35 3.32 -10.04
CA LEU A 62 -2.42 2.36 -11.14
C LEU A 62 -1.18 1.46 -11.15
N ASP A 63 0.02 2.06 -11.18
CA ASP A 63 1.28 1.32 -11.37
C ASP A 63 1.89 0.80 -10.05
N LEU A 64 1.07 0.08 -9.27
CA LEU A 64 1.47 -0.51 -7.99
C LEU A 64 2.66 -1.47 -8.13
N VAL A 65 2.66 -2.31 -9.18
CA VAL A 65 3.70 -3.32 -9.40
C VAL A 65 5.07 -2.67 -9.65
N ALA A 66 5.11 -1.66 -10.51
CA ALA A 66 6.34 -0.92 -10.80
C ALA A 66 6.84 -0.17 -9.55
N THR A 67 5.92 0.44 -8.80
CA THR A 67 6.25 1.14 -7.55
C THR A 67 6.84 0.19 -6.53
N LEU A 68 6.24 -0.99 -6.36
CA LEU A 68 6.74 -2.03 -5.46
C LEU A 68 8.13 -2.52 -5.88
N ALA A 69 8.37 -2.75 -7.17
CA ALA A 69 9.68 -3.19 -7.67
C ALA A 69 10.78 -2.15 -7.45
N ALA A 70 10.44 -0.87 -7.48
CA ALA A 70 11.37 0.24 -7.23
C ALA A 70 11.62 0.53 -5.74
N CYS A 71 10.93 -0.16 -4.82
CA CYS A 71 11.15 0.00 -3.38
C CYS A 71 12.45 -0.68 -2.95
N ASN A 72 13.39 0.09 -2.39
CA ASN A 72 14.61 -0.44 -1.79
C ASN A 72 14.50 -0.52 -0.25
N THR A 73 13.43 -1.17 0.22
CA THR A 73 13.05 -1.23 1.63
C THR A 73 12.82 -2.65 2.10
N THR A 74 12.89 -2.83 3.41
CA THR A 74 12.78 -4.16 4.05
C THR A 74 11.35 -4.48 4.49
N PHE A 75 10.46 -3.48 4.43
CA PHE A 75 9.06 -3.57 4.79
C PHE A 75 8.24 -2.67 3.87
N VAL A 76 7.12 -3.19 3.36
CA VAL A 76 6.18 -2.44 2.51
C VAL A 76 4.77 -2.61 3.06
N LEU A 77 4.06 -1.49 3.24
CA LEU A 77 2.64 -1.43 3.56
C LEU A 77 1.87 -0.89 2.34
N ILE A 78 0.93 -1.66 1.82
CA ILE A 78 0.06 -1.28 0.70
C ILE A 78 -1.35 -1.01 1.26
N ASP A 79 -1.90 0.18 0.98
CA ASP A 79 -3.18 0.63 1.52
C ASP A 79 -3.97 1.44 0.45
N CYS A 80 -5.11 0.96 -0.08
CA CYS A 80 -5.67 -0.39 0.05
C CYS A 80 -5.95 -1.04 -1.32
N ILE A 81 -5.90 -2.37 -1.35
CA ILE A 81 -6.06 -3.14 -2.59
C ILE A 81 -7.44 -2.96 -3.24
N THR A 82 -8.47 -2.70 -2.41
CA THR A 82 -9.85 -2.49 -2.87
C THR A 82 -9.96 -1.25 -3.74
N VAL A 83 -9.34 -0.15 -3.33
CA VAL A 83 -9.33 1.10 -4.11
C VAL A 83 -8.46 0.96 -5.35
N TRP A 84 -7.32 0.27 -5.26
CA TRP A 84 -6.48 -0.01 -6.43
C TRP A 84 -7.26 -0.73 -7.53
N ILE A 85 -7.99 -1.80 -7.19
CA ILE A 85 -8.84 -2.52 -8.14
C ILE A 85 -9.91 -1.59 -8.73
N GLY A 86 -10.53 -0.75 -7.91
CA GLY A 86 -11.49 0.27 -8.37
C GLY A 86 -10.89 1.22 -9.42
N ASN A 87 -9.68 1.73 -9.18
CA ASN A 87 -8.97 2.59 -10.14
C ASN A 87 -8.67 1.84 -11.44
N LEU A 88 -8.18 0.60 -11.36
CA LEU A 88 -7.93 -0.21 -12.55
C LEU A 88 -9.18 -0.39 -13.41
N MET A 89 -10.32 -0.69 -12.78
CA MET A 89 -11.61 -0.81 -13.47
C MET A 89 -12.05 0.52 -14.09
N HIS A 90 -11.93 1.63 -13.35
CA HIS A 90 -12.30 2.97 -13.82
C HIS A 90 -11.49 3.38 -15.05
N HIS A 91 -10.19 3.10 -15.05
CA HIS A 91 -9.27 3.42 -16.14
C HIS A 91 -9.22 2.35 -17.25
N GLY A 92 -10.14 1.37 -17.24
CA GLY A 92 -10.26 0.35 -18.30
C GLY A 92 -9.05 -0.60 -18.40
N ARG A 93 -8.30 -0.79 -17.31
CA ARG A 93 -7.16 -1.72 -17.25
C ARG A 93 -7.64 -3.15 -17.08
N ASP A 94 -6.89 -4.11 -17.60
CA ASP A 94 -7.13 -5.53 -17.35
C ASP A 94 -6.76 -5.88 -15.90
N VAL A 95 -7.78 -5.91 -15.03
CA VAL A 95 -7.65 -6.21 -13.61
C VAL A 95 -6.98 -7.58 -13.40
N SER A 96 -7.31 -8.59 -14.20
CA SER A 96 -6.76 -9.94 -14.01
C SER A 96 -5.27 -9.96 -14.30
N ALA A 97 -4.85 -9.31 -15.40
CA ALA A 97 -3.43 -9.20 -15.75
C ALA A 97 -2.63 -8.38 -14.72
N GLU A 98 -3.21 -7.31 -14.17
CA GLU A 98 -2.57 -6.49 -13.12
C GLU A 98 -2.42 -7.25 -11.80
N VAL A 99 -3.48 -7.96 -11.36
CA VAL A 99 -3.43 -8.80 -10.16
C VAL A 99 -2.40 -9.91 -10.31
N GLN A 100 -2.33 -10.55 -11.47
CA GLN A 100 -1.30 -11.56 -11.74
C GLN A 100 0.11 -10.98 -11.63
N ARG A 101 0.36 -9.81 -12.25
CA ARG A 101 1.65 -9.11 -12.13
C ARG A 101 1.99 -8.73 -10.70
N LEU A 102 1.00 -8.32 -9.90
CA LEU A 102 1.20 -8.05 -8.49
C LEU A 102 1.57 -9.32 -7.72
N CYS A 103 0.85 -10.43 -7.90
CA CYS A 103 1.17 -11.71 -7.26
C CYS A 103 2.60 -12.17 -7.56
N GLU A 104 3.03 -12.06 -8.82
CA GLU A 104 4.40 -12.39 -9.21
C GLU A 104 5.44 -11.47 -8.56
N ALA A 105 5.18 -10.17 -8.47
CA ALA A 105 6.08 -9.23 -7.80
C ALA A 105 6.17 -9.50 -6.29
N LEU A 106 5.04 -9.80 -5.66
CA LEU A 106 4.97 -10.19 -4.25
C LEU A 106 5.73 -11.49 -3.97
N ALA A 107 5.74 -12.44 -4.91
CA ALA A 107 6.50 -13.69 -4.79
C ALA A 107 8.02 -13.49 -4.91
N ARG A 108 8.48 -12.46 -5.62
CA ARG A 108 9.90 -12.19 -5.86
C ARG A 108 10.55 -11.28 -4.81
N THR A 109 9.75 -10.53 -4.05
CA THR A 109 10.29 -9.58 -3.08
C THR A 109 10.86 -10.27 -1.84
N ARG A 110 11.93 -9.71 -1.30
CA ARG A 110 12.48 -10.08 0.01
C ARG A 110 11.95 -9.19 1.13
N ALA A 111 11.25 -8.11 0.80
CA ALA A 111 10.65 -7.22 1.77
C ALA A 111 9.48 -7.92 2.48
N ARG A 112 9.28 -7.61 3.75
CA ARG A 112 8.06 -8.00 4.46
C ARG A 112 6.90 -7.14 3.96
N ILE A 113 5.94 -7.76 3.28
CA ILE A 113 4.77 -7.04 2.75
C ILE A 113 3.54 -7.25 3.62
N VAL A 114 2.88 -6.12 3.90
CA VAL A 114 1.57 -6.03 4.52
C VAL A 114 0.61 -5.36 3.54
N VAL A 115 -0.51 -6.01 3.24
CA VAL A 115 -1.54 -5.48 2.34
C VAL A 115 -2.82 -5.25 3.13
N VAL A 116 -3.46 -4.10 2.96
CA VAL A 116 -4.74 -3.73 3.57
C VAL A 116 -5.85 -3.78 2.51
N SER A 117 -7.03 -4.26 2.90
CA SER A 117 -8.28 -4.23 2.11
C SER A 117 -9.41 -3.61 2.91
#